data_AF-A0A8B8LKD3-F1
#
_entry.id   AF-A0A8B8LKD3-F1
#
_cell.length_a   1.000
_cell.length_b   1.000
_cell.length_c   1.000
_cell.angle_alpha   90.00
_cell.angle_beta   90.00
_cell.angle_gamma   90.00
#
_symmetry.space_group_name_H-M   'P 1'
#
loop_
_entity.id
_entity.type
_entity.pdbx_description
1 polymer ?
#
loop_
_entity_poly.entity_id
_entity_poly.type
_entity_poly.pdbx_seq_one_letter_code
_entity_poly.pdbx_strand_id
1 'polypeptide(L)'
;MAVPGSTRTGPNRLGQPKPDSPPPSTVSPQEKEKRAALQAQHKACQAFKEFLSSHDDADDADGDLYEDDDGGGGGWEEFEVFFVRVFMENHEMRGYYQRNFENGEFCCLVCGGIGKKKSGKRFKGCFGLVQHSMSILRTVEKRAHRAFGLAVCKVLGWDVDRLPTIVMKGSPLGLEMNPPQAEVINNNVTKILR
;
A
#
# COMPACT_ATOMS: atom_id res chain seq x y z
N MET A 1 79.52 41.32 -42.87
CA MET A 1 78.06 41.37 -42.66
C MET A 1 77.50 39.99 -42.98
N ALA A 2 77.14 39.20 -41.96
CA ALA A 2 76.30 38.01 -42.06
C ALA A 2 75.83 37.67 -40.63
N VAL A 3 74.52 37.61 -40.43
CA VAL A 3 73.86 37.35 -39.15
C VAL A 3 73.53 35.85 -39.07
N PRO A 4 73.76 35.15 -37.95
CA PRO A 4 73.32 33.76 -37.84
C PRO A 4 71.82 33.70 -37.49
N GLY A 5 71.09 32.85 -38.22
CA GLY A 5 69.66 32.63 -38.06
C GLY A 5 69.34 31.91 -36.74
N SER A 6 68.44 32.53 -35.96
CA SER A 6 67.90 31.99 -34.71
C SER A 6 66.72 31.07 -35.00
N THR A 7 66.88 29.77 -34.79
CA THR A 7 65.80 28.79 -34.84
C THR A 7 64.87 28.96 -33.63
N ARG A 8 63.61 29.36 -33.88
CA ARG A 8 62.52 29.35 -32.87
C ARG A 8 62.06 27.91 -32.64
N THR A 9 62.42 27.34 -31.50
CA THR A 9 61.71 26.20 -30.91
C THR A 9 60.50 26.72 -30.14
N GLY A 10 59.29 26.37 -30.62
CA GLY A 10 58.05 26.66 -29.89
C GLY A 10 57.91 25.77 -28.65
N PRO A 11 57.18 26.20 -27.61
CA PRO A 11 56.97 25.38 -26.43
C PRO A 11 56.02 24.22 -26.76
N ASN A 12 56.48 22.99 -26.47
CA ASN A 12 55.64 21.80 -26.42
C ASN A 12 54.46 22.06 -25.46
N ARG A 13 53.23 21.94 -25.96
CA ARG A 13 52.03 21.85 -25.11
C ARG A 13 52.13 20.54 -24.33
N LEU A 14 52.42 20.66 -23.04
CA LEU A 14 52.22 19.59 -22.07
C LEU A 14 50.74 19.18 -22.12
N GLY A 15 50.49 17.91 -22.45
CA GLY A 15 49.16 17.33 -22.44
C GLY A 15 48.57 17.40 -21.03
N GLN A 16 47.40 18.02 -20.88
CA GLN A 16 46.61 17.86 -19.67
C GLN A 16 46.19 16.40 -19.52
N PRO A 17 46.38 15.77 -18.35
CA PRO A 17 45.75 14.48 -18.08
C PRO A 17 44.23 14.65 -18.11
N LYS A 18 43.55 13.74 -18.83
CA LYS A 18 42.09 13.65 -18.85
C LYS A 18 41.59 13.45 -17.42
N PRO A 19 40.48 14.09 -17.02
CA PRO A 19 39.86 13.81 -15.73
C PRO A 19 39.44 12.33 -15.71
N ASP A 20 39.90 11.62 -14.68
CA ASP A 20 39.52 10.24 -14.44
C ASP A 20 38.00 10.13 -14.35
N SER A 21 37.45 9.17 -15.08
CA SER A 21 36.03 8.82 -15.03
C SER A 21 35.59 8.61 -13.58
N PRO A 22 34.40 9.07 -13.19
CA PRO A 22 33.91 8.84 -11.83
C PRO A 22 33.86 7.33 -11.55
N PRO A 23 34.22 6.89 -10.34
CA PRO A 23 34.19 5.48 -9.99
C PRO A 23 32.78 4.92 -10.19
N PRO A 24 32.63 3.68 -10.67
CA PRO A 24 31.33 3.06 -10.84
C PRO A 24 30.61 3.07 -9.49
N SER A 25 29.45 3.73 -9.44
CA SER A 25 28.66 3.84 -8.21
C SER A 25 28.26 2.45 -7.74
N THR A 26 28.85 2.00 -6.63
CA THR A 26 28.56 0.68 -6.06
C THR A 26 27.28 0.78 -5.25
N VAL A 27 26.18 0.25 -5.79
CA VAL A 27 24.88 0.20 -5.11
C VAL A 27 25.01 -0.60 -3.81
N SER A 28 24.54 -0.03 -2.68
CA SER A 28 24.62 -0.68 -1.38
C SER A 28 23.81 -1.98 -1.33
N PRO A 29 24.15 -2.95 -0.45
CA PRO A 29 23.35 -4.16 -0.28
C PRO A 29 21.88 -3.88 0.03
N GLN A 30 21.59 -2.85 0.83
CA GLN A 30 20.25 -2.44 1.21
C GLN A 30 19.44 -1.91 0.01
N GLU A 31 20.08 -1.12 -0.86
CA GLU A 31 19.44 -0.64 -2.09
C GLU A 31 19.21 -1.76 -3.10
N LYS A 32 20.11 -2.75 -3.17
CA LYS A 32 19.93 -3.95 -4.01
C LYS A 32 18.75 -4.77 -3.52
N GLU A 33 18.67 -5.03 -2.21
CA GLU A 33 17.55 -5.73 -1.58
C GLU A 33 16.22 -4.99 -1.81
N LYS A 34 16.19 -3.66 -1.59
CA LYS A 34 15.00 -2.84 -1.87
C LYS A 34 14.58 -2.95 -3.33
N ARG A 35 15.52 -2.88 -4.27
CA ARG A 35 15.23 -3.01 -5.72
C ARG A 35 14.67 -4.38 -6.07
N ALA A 36 15.26 -5.45 -5.54
CA ALA A 36 14.79 -6.82 -5.73
C ALA A 36 13.36 -6.98 -5.18
N ALA A 37 13.09 -6.49 -3.97
CA ALA A 37 11.77 -6.54 -3.35
C ALA A 37 10.72 -5.72 -4.12
N LEU A 38 11.09 -4.58 -4.72
CA LEU A 38 10.20 -3.80 -5.58
C LEU A 38 9.86 -4.55 -6.87
N GLN A 39 10.86 -5.20 -7.49
CA GLN A 39 10.64 -6.04 -8.68
C GLN A 39 9.77 -7.25 -8.34
N ALA A 40 9.99 -7.89 -7.20
CA ALA A 40 9.17 -9.01 -6.74
C ALA A 40 7.72 -8.61 -6.47
N GLN A 41 7.49 -7.46 -5.82
CA GLN A 41 6.15 -6.89 -5.65
C GLN A 41 5.48 -6.60 -6.99
N HIS A 42 6.21 -6.05 -7.96
CA HIS A 42 5.66 -5.81 -9.31
C HIS A 42 5.24 -7.12 -9.98
N LYS A 43 6.08 -8.16 -9.94
CA LYS A 43 5.74 -9.49 -10.46
C LYS A 43 4.52 -10.08 -9.76
N ALA A 44 4.42 -9.92 -8.44
CA ALA A 44 3.26 -10.39 -7.67
C ALA A 44 1.97 -9.65 -8.04
N CYS A 45 2.03 -8.34 -8.34
CA CYS A 45 0.89 -7.61 -8.89
C CYS A 45 0.45 -8.18 -10.26
N GLN A 46 1.39 -8.52 -11.14
CA GLN A 46 1.07 -9.11 -12.44
C GLN A 46 0.47 -10.51 -12.28
N ALA A 47 1.05 -11.35 -11.40
CA ALA A 47 0.51 -12.67 -11.10
C ALA A 47 -0.93 -12.58 -10.55
N PHE A 48 -1.23 -11.59 -9.72
CA PHE A 48 -2.59 -11.36 -9.24
C PHE A 48 -3.54 -10.91 -10.36
N LYS A 49 -3.06 -10.07 -11.28
CA LYS A 49 -3.85 -9.68 -12.46
C LYS A 49 -4.18 -10.90 -13.33
N GLU A 50 -3.20 -11.76 -13.59
CA GLU A 50 -3.38 -13.01 -14.35
C GLU A 50 -4.34 -13.96 -13.62
N PHE A 51 -4.22 -14.08 -12.30
CA PHE A 51 -5.13 -14.85 -11.47
C PHE A 51 -6.59 -14.40 -11.62
N LEU A 52 -6.85 -13.08 -11.59
CA LEU A 52 -8.19 -12.54 -11.83
C LEU A 52 -8.68 -12.85 -13.25
N SER A 53 -7.85 -12.65 -14.28
CA SER A 53 -8.26 -12.94 -15.66
C SER A 53 -8.59 -14.42 -15.90
N SER A 54 -7.95 -15.35 -15.18
CA SER A 54 -8.30 -16.77 -15.24
C SER A 54 -9.62 -17.12 -14.52
N HIS A 55 -10.13 -16.20 -13.71
CA HIS A 55 -11.36 -16.33 -12.93
C HIS A 55 -12.55 -15.60 -13.60
N ASP A 56 -12.27 -14.49 -14.31
CA ASP A 56 -13.26 -13.70 -15.06
C ASP A 56 -13.87 -14.45 -16.27
N ASP A 57 -13.21 -15.49 -16.79
CA ASP A 57 -13.77 -16.36 -17.85
C ASP A 57 -14.96 -17.23 -17.34
N ALA A 58 -15.26 -17.19 -16.04
CA ALA A 58 -16.29 -18.03 -15.40
C ALA A 58 -17.54 -17.28 -14.89
N ASP A 59 -17.53 -15.95 -14.73
CA ASP A 59 -18.68 -15.21 -14.17
C ASP A 59 -18.83 -13.80 -14.76
N ASP A 60 -19.63 -13.69 -15.84
CA ASP A 60 -20.28 -12.45 -16.23
C ASP A 60 -21.45 -12.17 -15.27
N ALA A 61 -21.14 -11.52 -14.15
CA ALA A 61 -22.16 -11.00 -13.22
C ALA A 61 -21.78 -9.59 -12.76
N ASP A 62 -22.05 -8.63 -13.64
CA ASP A 62 -22.25 -7.23 -13.29
C ASP A 62 -23.32 -7.13 -12.17
N GLY A 63 -22.87 -6.80 -10.96
CA GLY A 63 -23.73 -6.84 -9.77
C GLY A 63 -23.14 -6.05 -8.62
N ASP A 64 -23.19 -4.72 -8.71
CA ASP A 64 -23.20 -3.84 -7.53
C ASP A 64 -24.40 -4.23 -6.64
N LEU A 65 -24.21 -5.18 -5.71
CA LEU A 65 -25.14 -5.36 -4.59
C LEU A 65 -24.37 -5.45 -3.26
N TYR A 66 -24.57 -4.38 -2.51
CA TYR A 66 -24.47 -4.24 -1.08
C TYR A 66 -25.17 -5.41 -0.38
N GLU A 67 -24.44 -6.48 -0.10
CA GLU A 67 -24.78 -7.40 0.98
C GLU A 67 -23.51 -7.70 1.80
N ASP A 68 -23.59 -7.28 3.06
CA ASP A 68 -22.80 -7.76 4.18
C ASP A 68 -23.23 -9.20 4.47
N ASP A 69 -22.92 -10.11 3.53
CA ASP A 69 -23.15 -11.54 3.72
C ASP A 69 -21.81 -12.21 4.06
N ASP A 70 -21.61 -12.39 5.37
CA ASP A 70 -20.67 -13.29 6.02
C ASP A 70 -21.09 -14.77 5.84
N GLY A 71 -21.53 -15.13 4.63
CA GLY A 71 -22.40 -16.28 4.42
C GLY A 71 -22.25 -17.01 3.08
N GLY A 72 -21.05 -17.06 2.49
CA GLY A 72 -20.88 -17.78 1.22
C GLY A 72 -19.44 -18.18 0.94
N GLY A 73 -19.04 -19.35 1.43
CA GLY A 73 -17.73 -19.97 1.22
C GLY A 73 -17.46 -20.26 -0.26
N GLY A 74 -16.32 -19.78 -0.75
CA GLY A 74 -15.84 -20.03 -2.12
C GLY A 74 -14.73 -19.06 -2.51
N GLY A 75 -15.04 -17.77 -2.64
CA GLY A 75 -14.08 -16.81 -3.20
C GLY A 75 -13.01 -16.27 -2.23
N TRP A 76 -13.27 -16.25 -0.91
CA TRP A 76 -12.30 -15.69 0.05
C TRP A 76 -11.06 -16.57 0.21
N GLU A 77 -11.27 -17.88 0.34
CA GLU A 77 -10.21 -18.85 0.63
C GLU A 77 -9.20 -18.92 -0.52
N GLU A 78 -9.67 -18.84 -1.77
CA GLU A 78 -8.79 -18.85 -2.94
C GLU A 78 -7.84 -17.66 -2.97
N PHE A 79 -8.31 -16.45 -2.65
CA PHE A 79 -7.45 -15.28 -2.56
C PHE A 79 -6.41 -15.42 -1.43
N GLU A 80 -6.83 -15.92 -0.27
CA GLU A 80 -5.94 -16.11 0.85
C GLU A 80 -4.85 -17.13 0.53
N VAL A 81 -5.23 -18.28 -0.03
CA VAL A 81 -4.31 -19.33 -0.51
C VAL A 81 -3.37 -18.76 -1.57
N PHE A 82 -3.88 -17.98 -2.52
CA PHE A 82 -3.08 -17.32 -3.55
C PHE A 82 -2.00 -16.41 -2.93
N PHE A 83 -2.38 -15.48 -2.05
CA PHE A 83 -1.43 -14.53 -1.47
C PHE A 83 -0.43 -15.21 -0.55
N VAL A 84 -0.86 -16.18 0.25
CA VAL A 84 0.06 -16.99 1.06
C VAL A 84 1.07 -17.70 0.18
N ARG A 85 0.63 -18.34 -0.92
CA ARG A 85 1.52 -19.00 -1.89
C ARG A 85 2.53 -18.04 -2.50
N VAL A 86 2.10 -16.84 -2.91
CA VAL A 86 3.01 -15.79 -3.45
C VAL A 86 4.13 -15.47 -2.45
N PHE A 87 3.83 -15.33 -1.17
CA PHE A 87 4.85 -15.11 -0.13
C PHE A 87 5.69 -16.36 0.16
N MET A 88 5.13 -17.56 0.02
CA MET A 88 5.85 -18.81 0.22
C MET A 88 6.92 -19.02 -0.86
N GLU A 89 6.56 -18.78 -2.11
CA GLU A 89 7.41 -18.95 -3.29
C GLU A 89 8.43 -17.82 -3.46
N ASN A 90 8.08 -16.60 -3.03
CA ASN A 90 8.94 -15.43 -3.20
C ASN A 90 9.69 -15.08 -1.90
N HIS A 91 10.75 -15.83 -1.61
CA HIS A 91 11.55 -15.68 -0.38
C HIS A 91 12.16 -14.28 -0.21
N GLU A 92 12.57 -13.64 -1.30
CA GLU A 92 13.13 -12.27 -1.27
C GLU A 92 12.06 -11.26 -0.84
N MET A 93 10.88 -11.32 -1.43
CA MET A 93 9.76 -10.46 -1.03
C MET A 93 9.35 -10.72 0.41
N ARG A 94 9.19 -11.99 0.81
CA ARG A 94 8.84 -12.36 2.18
C ARG A 94 9.87 -11.85 3.19
N GLY A 95 11.16 -12.06 2.91
CA GLY A 95 12.25 -11.61 3.77
C GLY A 95 12.30 -10.08 3.90
N TYR A 96 12.02 -9.35 2.81
CA TYR A 96 11.94 -7.89 2.84
C TYR A 96 10.78 -7.40 3.71
N TYR A 97 9.59 -8.02 3.60
CA TYR A 97 8.46 -7.69 4.48
C TYR A 97 8.84 -7.89 5.95
N GLN A 98 9.48 -9.01 6.28
CA GLN A 98 9.87 -9.33 7.66
C GLN A 98 10.95 -8.39 8.22
N ARG A 99 11.95 -8.00 7.42
CA ARG A 99 13.06 -7.14 7.89
C ARG A 99 12.73 -5.65 7.87
N ASN A 100 11.80 -5.23 7.01
CA ASN A 100 11.55 -3.81 6.74
C ASN A 100 10.11 -3.39 7.09
N PHE A 101 9.39 -4.15 7.92
CA PHE A 101 7.97 -3.91 8.18
C PHE A 101 7.65 -2.52 8.76
N GLU A 102 8.59 -1.82 9.41
CA GLU A 102 8.36 -0.47 9.97
C GLU A 102 8.56 0.63 8.93
N ASN A 103 9.70 0.59 8.22
CA ASN A 103 10.19 1.72 7.42
C ASN A 103 10.39 1.38 5.93
N GLY A 104 10.07 0.15 5.53
CA GLY A 104 10.07 -0.27 4.14
C GLY A 104 8.97 0.40 3.33
N GLU A 105 9.09 0.31 2.01
CA GLU A 105 8.06 0.79 1.10
C GLU A 105 7.36 -0.40 0.47
N PHE A 106 6.04 -0.42 0.56
CA PHE A 106 5.21 -1.54 0.12
C PHE A 106 4.07 -1.08 -0.79
N CYS A 107 3.59 -1.92 -1.70
CA CYS A 107 2.32 -1.67 -2.41
C CYS A 107 1.28 -2.72 -2.06
N CYS A 108 0.02 -2.34 -2.21
CA CYS A 108 -1.06 -3.31 -2.21
C CYS A 108 -1.07 -4.06 -3.54
N LEU A 109 -0.85 -5.38 -3.49
CA LEU A 109 -0.77 -6.21 -4.70
C LEU A 109 -2.07 -6.19 -5.51
N VAL A 110 -3.20 -6.11 -4.81
CA VAL A 110 -4.54 -6.01 -5.42
C VAL A 110 -4.72 -4.71 -6.19
N CYS A 111 -4.38 -3.57 -5.58
CA CYS A 111 -4.40 -2.27 -6.28
C CYS A 111 -3.45 -2.26 -7.48
N GLY A 112 -2.28 -2.89 -7.35
CA GLY A 112 -1.30 -2.99 -8.42
C GLY A 112 -1.79 -3.85 -9.59
N GLY A 113 -2.40 -5.00 -9.32
CA GLY A 113 -2.89 -5.94 -10.34
C GLY A 113 -4.12 -5.43 -11.10
N ILE A 114 -5.08 -4.78 -10.41
CA ILE A 114 -6.31 -4.25 -11.04
C ILE A 114 -6.03 -3.04 -11.94
N GLY A 115 -4.88 -2.37 -11.79
CA GLY A 115 -4.41 -1.38 -12.77
C GLY A 115 -5.22 -0.07 -12.88
N LYS A 116 -5.95 0.35 -11.84
CA LYS A 116 -6.66 1.66 -11.81
C LYS A 116 -5.76 2.79 -11.30
N LYS A 117 -6.28 4.03 -11.16
CA LYS A 117 -5.60 5.27 -10.67
C LYS A 117 -4.68 5.11 -9.43
N LYS A 118 -4.75 4.02 -8.67
CA LYS A 118 -4.01 3.77 -7.41
C LYS A 118 -2.93 2.68 -7.51
N SER A 119 -2.66 2.09 -8.68
CA SER A 119 -1.67 1.01 -8.85
C SER A 119 -0.24 1.39 -8.48
N GLY A 120 0.08 2.69 -8.39
CA GLY A 120 1.38 3.21 -7.96
C GLY A 120 1.48 3.59 -6.47
N LYS A 121 0.41 3.48 -5.67
CA LYS A 121 0.45 3.92 -4.28
C LYS A 121 1.41 3.04 -3.47
N ARG A 122 2.36 3.70 -2.80
CA ARG A 122 3.28 3.08 -1.84
C ARG A 122 2.88 3.44 -0.41
N PHE A 123 3.06 2.49 0.49
CA PHE A 123 2.82 2.60 1.92
C PHE A 123 4.16 2.50 2.64
N LYS A 124 4.41 3.43 3.56
CA LYS A 124 5.54 3.31 4.48
C LYS A 124 5.14 2.36 5.60
N GLY A 125 5.89 1.28 5.74
CA GLY A 125 5.61 0.22 6.70
C GLY A 125 4.43 -0.69 6.31
N CYS A 126 4.46 -1.91 6.82
CA CYS A 126 3.41 -2.90 6.63
C CYS A 126 2.12 -2.54 7.38
N PHE A 127 2.20 -1.79 8.48
CA PHE A 127 1.00 -1.39 9.23
C PHE A 127 0.06 -0.52 8.38
N GLY A 128 0.58 0.52 7.73
CA GLY A 128 -0.22 1.37 6.83
C GLY A 128 -0.74 0.61 5.61
N LEU A 129 0.01 -0.39 5.13
CA LEU A 129 -0.42 -1.29 4.07
C LEU A 129 -1.60 -2.18 4.51
N VAL A 130 -1.49 -2.82 5.68
CA VAL A 130 -2.52 -3.70 6.23
C VAL A 130 -3.78 -2.92 6.53
N GLN A 131 -3.68 -1.74 7.16
CA GLN A 131 -4.84 -0.88 7.39
C GLN A 131 -5.55 -0.54 6.09
N HIS A 132 -4.79 -0.18 5.04
CA HIS A 132 -5.38 0.07 3.73
C HIS A 132 -6.10 -1.15 3.17
N SER A 133 -5.50 -2.33 3.26
CA SER A 133 -6.09 -3.59 2.80
C SER A 133 -7.37 -3.96 3.53
N MET A 134 -7.43 -3.72 4.84
CA MET A 134 -8.58 -4.06 5.68
C MET A 134 -9.73 -3.06 5.55
N SER A 135 -9.41 -1.78 5.46
CA SER A 135 -10.40 -0.68 5.54
C SER A 135 -10.92 -0.22 4.18
N ILE A 136 -10.56 -0.88 3.08
CA ILE A 136 -10.96 -0.43 1.74
C ILE A 136 -12.41 -0.79 1.45
N LEU A 137 -13.24 0.24 1.25
CA LEU A 137 -14.68 0.09 1.03
C LEU A 137 -15.11 0.40 -0.40
N ARG A 138 -14.23 0.96 -1.25
CA ARG A 138 -14.56 1.55 -2.55
C ARG A 138 -13.77 0.95 -3.72
N THR A 139 -13.68 -0.37 -3.77
CA THR A 139 -13.06 -1.16 -4.86
C THR A 139 -13.87 -2.41 -5.12
N VAL A 140 -13.82 -2.93 -6.35
CA VAL A 140 -14.51 -4.16 -6.77
C VAL A 140 -14.00 -5.35 -5.95
N GLU A 141 -12.69 -5.45 -5.74
CA GLU A 141 -12.05 -6.59 -5.06
C GLU A 141 -11.84 -6.43 -3.54
N LYS A 142 -12.88 -6.08 -2.77
CA LYS A 142 -12.73 -5.88 -1.31
C LYS A 142 -12.25 -7.15 -0.60
N ARG A 143 -12.73 -8.33 -1.03
CA ARG A 143 -12.35 -9.64 -0.46
C ARG A 143 -10.86 -9.93 -0.70
N ALA A 144 -10.37 -9.75 -1.94
CA ALA A 144 -8.94 -9.92 -2.23
C ALA A 144 -8.07 -8.94 -1.44
N HIS A 145 -8.52 -7.70 -1.25
CA HIS A 145 -7.84 -6.71 -0.44
C HIS A 145 -7.66 -7.16 1.02
N ARG A 146 -8.74 -7.67 1.64
CA ARG A 146 -8.71 -8.22 3.00
C ARG A 146 -7.82 -9.47 3.06
N ALA A 147 -8.00 -10.43 2.15
CA ALA A 147 -7.17 -11.63 2.07
C ALA A 147 -5.67 -11.31 1.95
N PHE A 148 -5.31 -10.31 1.14
CA PHE A 148 -3.94 -9.83 1.03
C PHE A 148 -3.40 -9.27 2.35
N GLY A 149 -4.20 -8.46 3.06
CA GLY A 149 -3.77 -7.93 4.36
C GLY A 149 -3.61 -9.02 5.42
N LEU A 150 -4.46 -10.07 5.41
CA LEU A 150 -4.30 -11.23 6.29
C LEU A 150 -3.01 -11.99 5.97
N ALA A 151 -2.71 -12.23 4.69
CA ALA A 151 -1.48 -12.88 4.27
C ALA A 151 -0.23 -12.10 4.74
N VAL A 152 -0.27 -10.76 4.70
CA VAL A 152 0.79 -9.91 5.26
C VAL A 152 0.91 -10.11 6.78
N CYS A 153 -0.20 -10.19 7.51
CA CYS A 153 -0.15 -10.45 8.94
C CYS A 153 0.46 -11.83 9.25
N LYS A 154 0.10 -12.86 8.49
CA LYS A 154 0.71 -14.20 8.61
C LYS A 154 2.22 -14.18 8.38
N VAL A 155 2.69 -13.45 7.35
CA VAL A 155 4.14 -13.31 7.07
C VAL A 155 4.91 -12.68 8.24
N LEU A 156 4.26 -11.75 8.94
CA LEU A 156 4.85 -11.01 10.06
C LEU A 156 4.60 -11.65 11.44
N GLY A 157 3.79 -12.71 11.50
CA GLY A 157 3.33 -13.29 12.77
C GLY A 157 2.45 -12.35 13.58
N TRP A 158 1.73 -11.44 12.93
CA TRP A 158 0.82 -10.50 13.57
C TRP A 158 -0.55 -11.11 13.79
N ASP A 159 -1.10 -10.86 14.98
CA ASP A 159 -2.51 -11.09 15.28
C ASP A 159 -3.33 -9.90 14.77
N VAL A 160 -4.22 -10.17 13.81
CA VAL A 160 -5.01 -9.17 13.10
C VAL A 160 -5.94 -8.42 14.07
N ASP A 161 -6.45 -9.11 15.09
CA ASP A 161 -7.35 -8.54 16.10
C ASP A 161 -6.61 -7.63 17.08
N ARG A 162 -5.28 -7.71 17.11
CA ARG A 162 -4.41 -6.90 17.98
C ARG A 162 -3.66 -5.80 17.24
N LEU A 163 -3.89 -5.64 15.93
CA LEU A 163 -3.31 -4.53 15.22
C LEU A 163 -3.86 -3.22 15.79
N PRO A 164 -3.01 -2.18 15.96
CA PRO A 164 -3.49 -0.87 16.37
C PRO A 164 -4.60 -0.41 15.42
N THR A 165 -5.85 -0.50 15.86
CA THR A 165 -6.93 0.15 15.13
C THR A 165 -6.81 1.62 15.50
N ILE A 166 -6.77 2.52 14.52
CA ILE A 166 -6.85 3.96 14.82
C ILE A 166 -8.25 4.19 15.35
N VAL A 167 -8.40 4.08 16.68
CA VAL A 167 -9.56 4.59 17.39
C VAL A 167 -9.40 6.10 17.35
N MET A 168 -10.36 6.81 16.75
CA MET A 168 -10.42 8.26 16.90
C MET A 168 -10.47 8.54 18.40
N LYS A 169 -9.40 9.09 18.99
CA LYS A 169 -9.41 9.52 20.38
C LYS A 169 -10.32 10.73 20.49
N GLY A 170 -11.53 10.52 20.98
CA GLY A 170 -12.53 11.55 21.23
C GLY A 170 -13.94 10.98 21.11
N SER A 171 -14.86 11.49 21.92
CA SER A 171 -16.28 11.15 21.80
C SER A 171 -16.77 11.59 20.41
N PRO A 172 -17.50 10.73 19.67
CA PRO A 172 -18.21 11.15 18.47
C PRO A 172 -19.14 12.31 18.85
N LEU A 173 -18.98 13.48 18.21
CA LEU A 173 -19.72 14.71 18.53
C LEU A 173 -21.25 14.61 18.21
N GLY A 174 -21.78 13.42 17.90
CA GLY A 174 -23.11 13.21 17.35
C GLY A 174 -24.08 12.39 18.19
N LEU A 175 -23.80 12.13 19.48
CA LEU A 175 -24.69 11.37 20.37
C LEU A 175 -25.33 12.19 21.51
N GLU A 176 -25.22 13.52 21.48
CA GLU A 176 -26.04 14.38 22.34
C GLU A 176 -27.37 14.72 21.65
N MET A 177 -28.28 13.75 21.62
CA MET A 177 -29.70 14.06 21.49
C MET A 177 -30.24 14.33 22.90
N ASN A 178 -30.46 15.60 23.21
CA ASN A 178 -31.14 16.02 24.45
C ASN A 178 -32.51 15.32 24.57
N PRO A 179 -32.86 14.72 25.72
CA PRO A 179 -34.23 14.29 25.96
C PRO A 179 -35.15 15.52 26.06
N PRO A 180 -36.41 15.45 25.58
CA PRO A 180 -37.36 16.54 25.72
C PRO A 180 -37.65 16.80 27.21
N GLN A 181 -37.40 18.03 27.64
CA GLN A 181 -37.74 18.56 28.96
C GLN A 181 -39.26 18.47 29.16
N ALA A 182 -39.69 17.87 30.27
CA ALA A 182 -41.09 17.89 30.69
C ALA A 182 -41.46 19.31 31.14
N GLU A 183 -42.30 20.00 30.36
CA GLU A 183 -42.91 21.26 30.79
C GLU A 183 -44.03 21.00 31.80
N VAL A 184 -43.81 21.46 33.02
CA VAL A 184 -44.83 21.63 34.07
C VAL A 184 -45.70 22.82 33.69
N ILE A 185 -46.94 22.58 33.27
CA ILE A 185 -47.93 23.65 33.10
C ILE A 185 -48.85 23.66 34.31
N ASN A 186 -48.53 24.53 35.29
CA ASN A 186 -49.47 25.06 36.25
C ASN A 186 -50.27 26.18 35.59
N ASN A 187 -51.60 26.11 35.54
CA ASN A 187 -52.45 27.26 35.25
C ASN A 187 -53.72 27.24 36.10
N ASN A 188 -53.69 28.01 37.20
CA ASN A 188 -54.87 28.51 37.90
C ASN A 188 -55.27 29.85 37.26
N VAL A 189 -56.43 29.96 36.58
CA VAL A 189 -57.23 31.20 36.48
C VAL A 189 -58.71 30.88 36.18
N THR A 190 -59.56 31.10 37.20
CA THR A 190 -60.88 31.80 37.20
C THR A 190 -62.13 31.23 36.49
N LYS A 191 -63.03 30.68 37.32
CA LYS A 191 -64.43 31.11 37.63
C LYS A 191 -65.32 31.79 36.54
N ILE A 192 -66.60 31.36 36.54
CA ILE A 192 -67.86 32.01 36.05
C ILE A 192 -68.20 31.62 34.59
N LEU A 193 -69.32 30.94 34.26
CA LEU A 193 -70.70 31.42 34.32
C LEU A 193 -71.74 30.31 34.62
N ARG A 194 -72.74 30.72 35.41
CA ARG A 194 -74.15 30.29 35.60
C ARG A 194 -74.64 28.96 35.02
#